data_AF-A0A925ANA0-F1
#
_entry.id   AF-A0A925ANA0-F1
#
_cell.length_a   1.000
_cell.length_b   1.000
_cell.length_c   1.000
_cell.angle_alpha   90.00
_cell.angle_beta   90.00
_cell.angle_gamma   90.00
#
_symmetry.space_group_name_H-M   'P 1'
#
loop_
_entity.id
_entity.type
_entity.pdbx_description
1 polymer ?
#
loop_
_entity_poly.entity_id
_entity_poly.type
_entity_poly.pdbx_seq_one_letter_code
_entity_poly.pdbx_strand_id
1 'polypeptide(L)'
;MLIAIWDTTHLLIWAATSREDFQPRSIADVRTLLGDLAGDSLLVASAEEAQIAIDLPDARDVPVPALRLSPADAMDLLTSLPEHLPMGCSDSMRVWTILARIVVRAMSAQQFYPSLRHPEGRFDAVWQPLLGGRAEVENLERFAHAMPGVCRAMNSLRDVHPLRLVETFLSETTDAL
;
A
#
# COMPACT_ATOMS: atom_id res chain seq x y z
N MET A 1 -3.79 0.54 -16.25
CA MET A 1 -4.07 1.23 -14.98
C MET A 1 -3.36 0.50 -13.85
N LEU A 2 -2.42 1.14 -13.15
CA LEU A 2 -1.73 0.62 -11.97
C LEU A 2 -2.61 0.73 -10.73
N ILE A 3 -2.62 -0.34 -9.95
CA ILE A 3 -3.44 -0.51 -8.76
C ILE A 3 -2.54 -1.01 -7.64
N ALA A 4 -2.61 -0.33 -6.49
CA ALA A 4 -1.93 -0.72 -5.26
C ALA A 4 -2.90 -1.18 -4.17
N ILE A 5 -2.51 -2.22 -3.44
CA ILE A 5 -3.23 -2.81 -2.31
C ILE A 5 -2.22 -3.08 -1.20
N TRP A 6 -2.56 -2.75 0.04
CA TRP A 6 -1.76 -3.13 1.21
C TRP A 6 -2.35 -4.37 1.87
N ASP A 7 -1.54 -5.42 2.06
CA ASP A 7 -2.00 -6.70 2.61
C ASP A 7 -1.80 -6.87 4.12
N THR A 8 -1.53 -5.78 4.83
CA THR A 8 -1.07 -5.68 6.23
C THR A 8 0.45 -5.74 6.43
N THR A 9 1.21 -6.25 5.45
CA THR A 9 2.67 -6.42 5.58
C THR A 9 3.46 -5.95 4.36
N HIS A 10 2.84 -5.94 3.19
CA HIS A 10 3.45 -5.60 1.92
C HIS A 10 2.53 -4.72 1.09
N LEU A 11 3.15 -3.91 0.22
CA LEU A 11 2.42 -3.21 -0.84
C LEU A 11 2.44 -4.08 -2.09
N LEU A 12 1.25 -4.45 -2.56
CA LEU A 12 1.01 -5.24 -3.75
C LEU A 12 0.59 -4.32 -4.89
N ILE A 13 1.31 -4.38 -6.01
CA ILE A 13 1.04 -3.57 -7.20
C ILE A 13 0.76 -4.47 -8.39
N TRP A 14 -0.34 -4.20 -9.08
CA TRP A 14 -0.71 -4.90 -10.31
C TRP A 14 -1.34 -3.92 -11.29
N ALA A 15 -1.61 -4.37 -12.52
CA ALA A 15 -2.17 -3.51 -13.55
C ALA A 15 -3.34 -4.17 -14.29
N ALA A 16 -4.31 -3.35 -14.66
CA ALA A 16 -5.41 -3.70 -15.55
C ALA A 16 -5.31 -2.94 -16.88
N THR A 17 -5.93 -3.46 -17.95
CA THR A 17 -6.01 -2.82 -19.27
C THR A 17 -6.69 -1.46 -19.22
N SER A 18 -7.92 -1.37 -18.73
CA SER A 18 -8.66 -0.12 -18.54
C SER A 18 -9.69 -0.25 -17.41
N ARG A 19 -10.48 0.82 -17.19
CA ARG A 19 -11.58 0.83 -16.21
C ARG A 19 -12.84 0.14 -16.75
N GLU A 20 -12.97 0.05 -18.08
CA GLU A 20 -14.15 -0.51 -18.78
C GLU A 20 -13.93 -1.95 -19.25
N ASP A 21 -12.70 -2.26 -19.66
CA ASP A 21 -12.26 -3.60 -20.02
C ASP A 21 -11.18 -4.00 -19.01
N PHE A 22 -11.61 -4.75 -18.00
CA PHE A 22 -10.81 -5.03 -16.81
C PHE A 22 -10.05 -6.34 -16.96
N GLN A 23 -8.98 -6.33 -17.75
CA GLN A 23 -8.11 -7.49 -17.93
C GLN A 23 -6.77 -7.29 -17.21
N PRO A 24 -6.36 -8.23 -16.35
CA PRO A 24 -5.05 -8.19 -15.71
C PRO A 24 -3.94 -8.21 -16.77
N ARG A 25 -2.95 -7.33 -16.61
CA ARG A 25 -1.75 -7.30 -17.46
C ARG A 25 -0.70 -8.27 -16.96
N SER A 26 0.29 -8.57 -17.79
CA SER A 26 1.40 -9.45 -17.40
C SER A 26 2.30 -8.80 -16.34
N ILE A 27 3.04 -9.60 -15.58
CA ILE A 27 3.98 -9.09 -14.58
C ILE A 27 5.08 -8.21 -15.20
N ALA A 28 5.51 -8.53 -16.43
CA ALA A 28 6.49 -7.75 -17.18
C ALA A 28 5.95 -6.36 -17.53
N ASP A 29 4.67 -6.25 -17.90
CA ASP A 29 4.01 -4.97 -18.14
C ASP A 29 3.89 -4.17 -16.84
N VAL A 30 3.57 -4.81 -15.72
CA VAL A 30 3.50 -4.16 -14.40
C VAL A 30 4.87 -3.58 -14.04
N ARG A 31 5.95 -4.35 -14.19
CA ARG A 31 7.33 -3.89 -13.94
C ARG A 31 7.69 -2.70 -14.80
N THR A 32 7.38 -2.76 -16.10
CA THR A 32 7.67 -1.67 -17.05
C THR A 32 6.93 -0.40 -16.65
N LEU A 33 5.61 -0.49 -16.42
CA LEU A 33 4.78 0.65 -16.02
C LEU A 33 5.22 1.23 -14.68
N LEU A 34 5.62 0.40 -13.72
CA LEU A 34 6.11 0.84 -12.43
C LEU A 34 7.47 1.53 -12.53
N GLY A 35 8.38 1.00 -13.36
CA GLY A 35 9.69 1.59 -13.61
C GLY A 35 9.61 2.95 -14.28
N ASP A 36 8.76 3.08 -15.29
CA ASP A 36 8.48 4.36 -15.94
C ASP A 36 7.89 5.39 -14.96
N LEU A 37 7.06 4.92 -14.01
CA LEU A 37 6.41 5.77 -13.01
C LEU A 37 7.37 6.23 -11.90
N ALA A 38 8.17 5.32 -11.36
CA ALA A 38 9.10 5.60 -10.25
C ALA A 38 10.35 6.36 -10.73
N GLY A 39 10.71 6.23 -12.01
CA GLY A 39 11.98 6.74 -12.53
C GLY A 39 13.21 6.00 -11.98
N ASP A 40 12.99 4.91 -11.22
CA ASP A 40 14.03 4.11 -10.58
C ASP A 40 13.87 2.63 -10.94
N SER A 41 14.84 2.11 -11.70
CA SER A 41 14.85 0.71 -12.12
C SER A 41 15.26 -0.26 -11.00
N LEU A 42 15.90 0.22 -9.93
CA LEU A 42 16.36 -0.62 -8.82
C LEU A 42 15.20 -1.06 -7.93
N LEU A 43 14.26 -0.14 -7.64
CA LEU A 43 13.03 -0.44 -6.88
C LEU A 43 12.18 -1.51 -7.57
N VAL A 44 12.14 -1.48 -8.90
CA VAL A 44 11.44 -2.52 -9.65
C VAL A 44 12.19 -3.84 -9.54
N ALA A 45 13.52 -3.85 -9.62
CA ALA A 45 14.31 -5.08 -9.58
C ALA A 45 14.24 -5.83 -8.24
N SER A 46 14.10 -5.12 -7.11
CA SER A 46 13.96 -5.75 -5.78
C SER A 46 12.57 -6.33 -5.53
N ALA A 47 11.54 -5.85 -6.23
CA ALA A 47 10.16 -6.29 -6.05
C ALA A 47 10.00 -7.78 -6.38
N GLU A 48 9.39 -8.52 -5.45
CA GLU A 48 9.12 -9.94 -5.61
C GLU A 48 7.86 -10.16 -6.43
N GLU A 49 7.79 -11.26 -7.18
CA GLU A 49 6.59 -11.62 -7.94
C GLU A 49 5.62 -12.41 -7.05
N ALA A 50 4.36 -12.02 -7.09
CA ALA A 50 3.28 -12.65 -6.37
C ALA A 50 2.09 -12.92 -7.29
N GLN A 51 1.25 -13.87 -6.86
CA GLN A 51 -0.07 -14.11 -7.42
C GLN A 51 -1.08 -13.83 -6.32
N ILE A 52 -2.03 -12.94 -6.60
CA ILE A 52 -3.05 -12.54 -5.63
C ILE A 52 -4.43 -12.84 -6.20
N ALA A 53 -5.37 -13.20 -5.32
CA ALA A 53 -6.76 -13.42 -5.69
C ALA A 53 -7.57 -12.16 -5.36
N ILE A 54 -8.21 -11.58 -6.38
CA ILE A 54 -9.02 -10.36 -6.23
C ILE A 54 -10.50 -10.62 -6.52
N ASP A 55 -11.34 -9.82 -5.88
CA ASP A 55 -12.76 -9.71 -6.14
C ASP A 55 -13.02 -8.54 -7.09
N LEU A 56 -13.50 -8.86 -8.28
CA LEU A 56 -14.04 -7.93 -9.27
C LEU A 56 -15.57 -7.85 -9.13
N PRO A 57 -16.21 -6.81 -9.70
CA PRO A 57 -17.67 -6.67 -9.64
C PRO A 57 -18.43 -7.91 -10.12
N ASP A 58 -17.95 -8.53 -11.20
CA ASP A 58 -18.61 -9.66 -11.86
C ASP A 58 -17.91 -11.02 -11.65
N ALA A 59 -16.75 -11.04 -10.98
CA ALA A 59 -15.94 -12.25 -10.80
C ALA A 59 -15.23 -12.25 -9.44
N ARG A 60 -15.18 -13.40 -8.78
CA ARG A 60 -14.48 -13.58 -7.50
C ARG A 60 -13.24 -14.44 -7.68
N ASP A 61 -12.30 -14.29 -6.75
CA ASP A 61 -11.07 -15.10 -6.72
C ASP A 61 -10.28 -15.07 -8.03
N VAL A 62 -10.29 -13.92 -8.72
CA VAL A 62 -9.58 -13.76 -9.98
C VAL A 62 -8.09 -13.70 -9.69
N PRO A 63 -7.28 -14.67 -10.18
CA PRO A 63 -5.84 -14.63 -9.97
C PRO A 63 -5.24 -13.52 -10.84
N VAL A 64 -4.45 -12.65 -10.23
CA VAL A 64 -3.71 -11.60 -10.95
C VAL A 64 -2.24 -11.60 -10.55
N PRO A 65 -1.33 -11.40 -11.51
CA PRO A 65 0.08 -11.17 -11.21
C PRO A 65 0.25 -9.81 -10.53
N ALA A 66 1.04 -9.79 -9.46
CA ALA A 66 1.37 -8.58 -8.71
C ALA A 66 2.86 -8.54 -8.36
N LEU A 67 3.39 -7.33 -8.22
CA LEU A 67 4.66 -7.05 -7.58
C LEU A 67 4.43 -6.84 -6.10
N ARG A 68 5.20 -7.54 -5.27
CA ARG A 68 5.21 -7.43 -3.82
C ARG A 68 6.41 -6.61 -3.39
N LEU A 69 6.14 -5.50 -2.71
CA LEU A 69 7.14 -4.59 -2.14
C LEU A 69 7.15 -4.71 -0.63
N SER A 70 8.36 -4.77 -0.05
CA SER A 70 8.57 -4.63 1.39
C SER A 70 8.04 -3.27 1.90
N PRO A 71 7.82 -3.08 3.20
CA PRO A 71 7.43 -1.77 3.72
C PRO A 71 8.44 -0.66 3.38
N ALA A 72 9.74 -0.96 3.36
CA ALA A 72 10.79 -0.01 2.97
C ALA A 72 10.72 0.34 1.48
N ASP A 73 10.69 -0.66 0.59
CA ASP A 73 10.60 -0.46 -0.86
C ASP A 73 9.28 0.25 -1.24
N ALA A 74 8.21 -0.04 -0.51
CA ALA A 74 6.93 0.65 -0.65
C ALA A 74 7.03 2.13 -0.30
N MET A 75 7.76 2.48 0.77
CA MET A 75 8.02 3.87 1.13
C MET A 75 8.88 4.59 0.09
N ASP A 76 9.95 3.97 -0.39
CA ASP A 76 10.81 4.55 -1.43
C ASP A 76 10.02 4.81 -2.72
N LEU A 77 9.19 3.85 -3.13
CA LEU A 77 8.29 4.04 -4.26
C LEU A 77 7.28 5.16 -3.98
N LEU A 78 6.47 5.07 -2.92
CA LEU A 78 5.33 5.97 -2.71
C LEU A 78 5.76 7.42 -2.47
N THR A 79 6.96 7.64 -1.93
CA THR A 79 7.53 8.97 -1.68
C THR A 79 8.23 9.55 -2.92
N SER A 80 8.71 8.72 -3.84
CA SER A 80 9.25 9.18 -5.14
C SER A 80 8.17 9.60 -6.13
N LEU A 81 6.91 9.18 -5.92
CA LEU A 81 5.80 9.52 -6.80
C LEU A 81 5.47 11.03 -6.82
N PRO A 82 5.16 11.59 -8.01
CA PRO A 82 4.75 12.98 -8.14
C PRO A 82 3.44 13.25 -7.39
N GLU A 83 3.22 14.51 -6.98
CA GLU A 83 1.96 14.94 -6.36
C GLU A 83 0.74 14.70 -7.26
N HIS A 84 0.91 14.89 -8.56
CA HIS A 84 -0.09 14.60 -9.57
C HIS A 84 0.29 13.32 -10.31
N LEU A 85 -0.36 12.21 -9.94
CA LEU A 85 -0.12 10.92 -10.59
C LEU A 85 -0.56 10.97 -12.06
N PRO A 86 0.22 10.35 -12.97
CA PRO A 86 -0.07 10.36 -14.40
C PRO A 86 -1.35 9.58 -14.73
N MET A 87 -1.90 9.87 -15.92
CA MET A 87 -3.03 9.11 -16.48
C MET A 87 -2.62 7.63 -16.60
N GLY A 88 -3.28 6.77 -15.83
CA GLY A 88 -2.92 5.36 -15.73
C GLY A 88 -2.65 4.89 -14.31
N CYS A 89 -2.56 5.77 -13.31
CA CYS A 89 -2.63 5.35 -11.91
C CYS A 89 -4.08 5.36 -11.42
N SER A 90 -4.48 4.33 -10.66
CA SER A 90 -5.76 4.33 -9.97
C SER A 90 -5.73 5.19 -8.71
N ASP A 91 -6.90 5.49 -8.15
CA ASP A 91 -7.03 6.24 -6.90
C ASP A 91 -6.39 5.51 -5.70
N SER A 92 -6.17 4.18 -5.78
CA SER A 92 -5.50 3.47 -4.69
C SER A 92 -4.04 3.87 -4.55
N MET A 93 -3.34 4.13 -5.66
CA MET A 93 -1.97 4.67 -5.62
C MET A 93 -1.94 5.98 -4.82
N ARG A 94 -2.90 6.87 -5.07
CA ARG A 94 -3.01 8.16 -4.37
C ARG A 94 -3.24 7.97 -2.87
N VAL A 95 -4.12 7.04 -2.48
CA VAL A 95 -4.40 6.74 -1.07
C VAL A 95 -3.12 6.35 -0.33
N TRP A 96 -2.36 5.40 -0.88
CA TRP A 96 -1.13 4.94 -0.23
C TRP A 96 -0.04 6.01 -0.25
N THR A 97 0.07 6.82 -1.31
CA THR A 97 0.98 7.98 -1.34
C THR A 97 0.66 9.01 -0.26
N ILE A 98 -0.63 9.28 0.01
CA ILE A 98 -1.03 10.20 1.09
C ILE A 98 -0.58 9.65 2.45
N LEU A 99 -0.79 8.36 2.71
CA LEU A 99 -0.35 7.73 3.96
C LEU A 99 1.18 7.71 4.10
N ALA A 100 1.92 7.39 3.04
CA ALA A 100 3.39 7.45 3.05
C ALA A 100 3.89 8.86 3.42
N ARG A 101 3.26 9.91 2.89
CA ARG A 101 3.61 11.30 3.24
C ARG A 101 3.28 11.64 4.70
N ILE A 102 2.26 11.03 5.30
CA ILE A 102 1.96 11.18 6.73
C ILE A 102 3.09 10.55 7.55
N VAL A 103 3.55 9.34 7.19
CA VAL A 103 4.68 8.66 7.85
C VAL A 103 5.93 9.52 7.79
N VAL A 104 6.33 10.00 6.60
CA VAL A 104 7.50 10.88 6.43
C VAL A 104 7.41 12.14 7.29
N ARG A 105 6.21 12.75 7.37
CA ARG A 105 5.99 13.94 8.22
C ARG A 105 6.14 13.61 9.70
N ALA A 106 5.57 12.50 10.17
CA ALA A 106 5.70 12.06 11.55
C ALA A 106 7.17 11.76 11.90
N MET A 107 7.90 11.06 11.02
CA MET A 107 9.32 10.77 11.19
C MET A 107 10.16 12.05 11.24
N SER A 108 9.90 13.00 10.33
CA SER A 108 10.58 14.31 10.31
C SER A 108 10.31 15.15 11.56
N ALA A 109 9.12 15.00 12.15
CA ALA A 109 8.73 15.64 13.40
C ALA A 109 9.15 14.86 14.66
N GLN A 110 9.89 13.75 14.51
CA GLN A 110 10.28 12.85 15.60
C GLN A 110 9.08 12.31 16.41
N GLN A 111 7.94 12.14 15.76
CA GLN A 111 6.70 11.64 16.34
C GLN A 111 6.62 10.12 16.21
N PHE A 112 7.54 9.43 16.87
CA PHE A 112 7.57 7.97 16.95
C PHE A 112 8.12 7.53 18.31
N TYR A 113 7.80 6.29 18.72
CA TYR A 113 8.24 5.74 20.00
C TYR A 113 8.58 4.24 19.86
N PRO A 114 9.52 3.72 20.66
CA PRO A 114 9.81 2.30 20.69
C PRO A 114 8.69 1.56 21.40
N SER A 115 8.27 0.43 20.85
CA SER A 115 7.23 -0.44 21.38
C SER A 115 7.66 -1.90 21.29
N LEU A 116 6.89 -2.79 21.92
CA LEU A 116 7.10 -4.23 21.87
C LEU A 116 5.90 -4.87 21.21
N ARG A 117 6.15 -5.63 20.14
CA ARG A 117 5.16 -6.52 19.53
C ARG A 117 5.35 -7.92 20.11
N HIS A 118 4.23 -8.60 20.28
CA HIS A 118 4.20 -9.96 20.81
C HIS A 118 3.60 -10.96 19.81
N PRO A 119 4.24 -11.21 18.66
CA PRO A 119 3.82 -12.31 17.82
C PRO A 119 4.17 -13.62 18.53
N GLU A 120 3.14 -14.42 18.84
CA GLU A 120 3.28 -15.84 19.23
C GLU A 120 4.25 -16.10 20.40
N GLY A 121 4.33 -15.18 21.36
CA GLY A 121 5.16 -15.34 22.57
C GLY A 121 6.63 -14.93 22.42
N ARG A 122 7.04 -14.39 21.25
CA ARG A 122 8.32 -13.67 21.10
C ARG A 122 8.09 -12.18 21.29
N PHE A 123 9.12 -11.48 21.78
CA PHE A 123 9.12 -10.03 21.88
C PHE A 123 9.99 -9.47 20.76
N ASP A 124 9.39 -8.71 19.87
CA ASP A 124 10.12 -7.97 18.84
C ASP A 124 10.01 -6.47 19.15
N ALA A 125 11.15 -5.79 19.22
CA ALA A 125 11.20 -4.35 19.40
C ALA A 125 10.87 -3.69 18.07
N VAL A 126 9.87 -2.81 18.07
CA VAL A 126 9.37 -2.13 16.87
C VAL A 126 9.20 -0.64 17.11
N TRP A 127 9.40 0.17 16.09
CA TRP A 127 9.03 1.58 16.12
C TRP A 127 7.57 1.77 15.76
N GLN A 128 6.88 2.65 16.48
CA GLN A 128 5.48 2.96 16.23
C GLN A 128 5.28 4.47 16.06
N PRO A 129 4.41 4.89 15.13
CA PRO A 129 4.12 6.29 14.94
C PRO A 129 3.32 6.83 16.13
N LEU A 130 3.67 8.02 16.61
CA LEU A 130 2.97 8.71 17.67
C LEU A 130 1.81 9.53 17.08
N LEU A 131 0.75 8.83 16.67
CA LEU A 131 -0.49 9.43 16.17
C LEU A 131 -1.55 9.29 17.28
N GLY A 132 -1.90 10.39 17.94
CA GLY A 132 -2.66 10.31 19.19
C GLY A 132 -3.55 11.50 19.50
N GLY A 133 -3.50 12.55 18.69
CA GLY A 133 -4.46 13.63 18.80
C GLY A 133 -5.86 13.14 18.42
N ARG A 134 -6.89 13.46 19.20
CA ARG A 134 -8.28 13.08 18.88
C ARG A 134 -8.68 13.46 17.44
N ALA A 135 -8.31 14.66 17.01
CA ALA A 135 -8.58 15.13 15.65
C ALA A 135 -7.84 14.31 14.57
N GLU A 136 -6.66 13.79 14.88
CA GLU A 136 -5.87 12.97 13.96
C GLU A 136 -6.48 11.57 13.81
N VAL A 137 -6.93 10.97 14.91
CA VAL A 137 -7.68 9.71 14.90
C VAL A 137 -8.97 9.86 14.09
N GLU A 138 -9.77 10.91 14.35
CA GLU A 138 -11.01 11.19 13.60
C GLU A 138 -10.73 11.46 12.10
N ASN A 139 -9.57 12.04 11.75
CA ASN A 139 -9.16 12.21 10.36
C ASN A 139 -8.80 10.88 9.70
N LEU A 140 -8.07 10.00 10.39
CA LEU A 140 -7.68 8.68 9.88
C LEU A 140 -8.89 7.76 9.71
N GLU A 141 -9.85 7.80 10.63
CA GLU A 141 -11.11 7.05 10.49
C GLU A 141 -11.89 7.50 9.26
N ARG A 142 -12.07 8.81 9.07
CA ARG A 142 -12.73 9.36 7.87
C ARG A 142 -11.98 8.98 6.61
N PHE A 143 -10.64 9.03 6.63
CA PHE A 143 -9.82 8.61 5.51
C PHE A 143 -10.01 7.13 5.18
N ALA A 144 -10.00 6.25 6.20
CA ALA A 144 -10.20 4.82 6.04
C ALA A 144 -11.60 4.49 5.46
N HIS A 145 -12.64 5.21 5.89
CA HIS A 145 -13.99 5.04 5.34
C HIS A 145 -14.13 5.58 3.91
N ALA A 146 -13.40 6.62 3.56
CA ALA A 146 -13.37 7.16 2.20
C ALA A 146 -12.48 6.34 1.24
N MET A 147 -11.73 5.36 1.75
CA MET A 147 -10.83 4.53 0.96
C MET A 147 -11.59 3.79 -0.15
N PRO A 148 -11.19 3.94 -1.43
CA PRO A 148 -11.82 3.24 -2.56
C PRO A 148 -11.84 1.74 -2.36
N GLY A 149 -12.92 1.07 -2.80
CA GLY A 149 -13.06 -0.38 -2.69
C GLY A 149 -11.91 -1.16 -3.36
N VAL A 150 -11.30 -0.59 -4.41
CA VAL A 150 -10.14 -1.20 -5.08
C VAL A 150 -8.92 -1.38 -4.16
N CYS A 151 -8.76 -0.57 -3.10
CA CYS A 151 -7.69 -0.75 -2.11
C CYS A 151 -7.90 -2.01 -1.25
N ARG A 152 -9.11 -2.57 -1.25
CA ARG A 152 -9.54 -3.74 -0.47
C ARG A 152 -10.08 -4.85 -1.36
N ALA A 153 -9.76 -4.82 -2.65
CA ALA A 153 -10.27 -5.78 -3.62
C ALA A 153 -9.63 -7.17 -3.50
N MET A 154 -8.58 -7.34 -2.71
CA MET A 154 -7.97 -8.65 -2.49
C MET A 154 -8.87 -9.51 -1.58
N ASN A 155 -9.13 -10.76 -1.94
CA ASN A 155 -10.10 -11.61 -1.22
C ASN A 155 -9.71 -11.79 0.26
N SER A 156 -8.42 -11.94 0.57
CA SER A 156 -7.94 -12.04 1.96
C SER A 156 -8.21 -10.78 2.81
N LEU A 157 -8.60 -9.66 2.20
CA LEU A 157 -8.95 -8.41 2.88
C LEU A 157 -10.45 -8.17 2.99
N ARG A 158 -11.29 -9.08 2.49
CA ARG A 158 -12.75 -8.93 2.46
C ARG A 158 -13.35 -8.53 3.81
N ASP A 159 -12.91 -9.19 4.86
CA ASP A 159 -13.41 -9.00 6.23
C ASP A 159 -12.50 -8.08 7.07
N VAL A 160 -11.43 -7.54 6.47
CA VAL A 160 -10.49 -6.66 7.16
C VAL A 160 -11.07 -5.25 7.22
N HIS A 161 -11.20 -4.72 8.43
CA HIS A 161 -11.68 -3.36 8.64
C HIS A 161 -10.72 -2.35 7.98
N PRO A 162 -11.20 -1.35 7.22
CA PRO A 162 -10.33 -0.40 6.50
C PRO A 162 -9.33 0.32 7.40
N LEU A 163 -9.73 0.65 8.64
CA LEU A 163 -8.82 1.28 9.60
C LEU A 163 -7.63 0.39 9.96
N ARG A 164 -7.82 -0.94 10.00
CA ARG A 164 -6.71 -1.88 10.25
C ARG A 164 -5.67 -1.85 9.15
N LEU A 165 -6.07 -1.62 7.90
CA LEU A 165 -5.13 -1.48 6.79
C LEU A 165 -4.31 -0.20 6.93
N VAL A 166 -4.96 0.90 7.34
CA VAL A 166 -4.28 2.17 7.60
C VAL A 166 -3.32 2.02 8.78
N GLU A 167 -3.76 1.46 9.90
CA GLU A 167 -2.92 1.22 11.08
C GLU A 167 -1.71 0.35 10.78
N THR A 168 -1.92 -0.79 10.11
CA THR A 168 -0.82 -1.69 9.75
C THR A 168 0.13 -1.04 8.76
N PHE A 169 -0.38 -0.32 7.75
CA PHE A 169 0.48 0.45 6.84
C PHE A 169 1.36 1.42 7.62
N LEU A 170 0.77 2.26 8.47
CA LEU A 170 1.51 3.25 9.26
C LEU A 170 2.52 2.59 10.21
N SER A 171 2.13 1.47 10.83
CA SER A 171 2.97 0.72 11.78
C SER A 171 4.17 0.07 11.09
N GLU A 172 3.96 -0.75 10.05
CA GLU A 172 5.03 -1.48 9.37
C GLU A 172 5.98 -0.55 8.62
N THR A 173 5.46 0.52 8.01
CA THR A 173 6.31 1.49 7.29
C THR A 173 7.09 2.40 8.22
N THR A 174 6.57 2.70 9.42
CA THR A 174 7.35 3.43 10.44
C THR A 174 8.48 2.57 10.99
N ASP A 175 8.24 1.27 11.17
CA ASP A 175 9.26 0.34 11.68
C ASP A 175 10.40 0.08 10.67
N ALA A 176 10.08 0.13 9.38
CA ALA A 176 11.03 -0.15 8.31
C ALA A 176 11.94 1.04 7.92
N LEU A 177 11.68 2.25 8.44
CA LEU A 177 12.44 3.48 8.17
C LEU A 177 13.39 3.82 9.32
#